data_AF-A0A9R0HTL5-F1
#
_entry.id   AF-A0A9R0HTL5-F1
#
_cell.length_a   1.000
_cell.length_b   1.000
_cell.length_c   1.000
_cell.angle_alpha   90.00
_cell.angle_beta   90.00
_cell.angle_gamma   90.00
#
_symmetry.space_group_name_H-M   'P 1'
#
loop_
_entity.id
_entity.type
_entity.pdbx_description
1 polymer ?
#
loop_
_entity_poly.entity_id
_entity_poly.type
_entity_poly.pdbx_seq_one_letter_code
_entity_poly.pdbx_strand_id
1 'polypeptide(L)'
;MNLRHTCVRTTVNKTVKSDYLCERYLETWRSDPHWKLKKFMERVMLELGVKITYSTAWLARARAKLALYGSSAEQYGRVWEYAKAFLKHNPGSSCLVLVDSSFGPEKPLFLRMYCCLEPLMNGFRNGCRPIVGLDGCHLKGAYPGQILVAVGKDGNNNIFPIAWATVEIENTETWCWFIDLFMRDFDGGSNGVGLTFMCDIQKGLLEAIRTVTPQANNRFRVRYIWANFKLNFTRTLFKDLFWDAARAITFMDFEIAMESIRFLDEDAWCYLDDIQPTHWSRWAFLTDVKSNMLLNNFCETFNAVIKDARDKPILTQMEWMRRYMMKRNNDKWEAAKKMKGRKLMPYIGTVFDGLEKYSRGCIVQQSRDDQYEVELGSDQVTVDLANRTCSCFHWDLTGIPCVHAYSCIMDKRANPDDYVHEYYSMENYLKAYEKPVKPMPGAKFWEKVDVPAPAPPRYKVQPGRPKANKRRLEAGEKQGKGKKAKGDQHTKVEHPKRPKKQNKCGKCGGLGHNRTTCKKDGAPDQPAYKGQGGRPTSNTPWVAEQRRKKEERVLKAAVAAAACAGSSSQPQSQVTQTQQSQTHQHQSQTQPQQPRPKMPVRRNITSDL
;
A
#
# COMPACT_ATOMS: atom_id res chain seq x y z
N MET A 1 -47.64 20.77 13.28
CA MET A 1 -47.26 20.08 14.53
C MET A 1 -47.48 21.03 15.68
N ASN A 2 -47.96 20.56 16.84
CA ASN A 2 -48.11 21.42 18.01
C ASN A 2 -46.73 21.62 18.66
N LEU A 3 -46.14 22.82 18.53
CA LEU A 3 -44.77 23.11 18.97
C LEU A 3 -44.65 23.38 20.48
N ARG A 4 -45.77 23.54 21.18
CA ARG A 4 -45.82 23.61 22.65
C ARG A 4 -45.96 22.19 23.21
N HIS A 5 -44.91 21.71 23.88
CA HIS A 5 -44.89 20.43 24.57
C HIS A 5 -44.43 20.58 26.03
N THR A 6 -44.93 19.74 26.92
CA THR A 6 -44.53 19.70 28.35
C THR A 6 -43.30 18.83 28.62
N CYS A 7 -42.65 18.30 27.57
CA CYS A 7 -41.52 17.39 27.72
C CYS A 7 -40.29 18.06 28.34
N VAL A 8 -39.82 17.50 29.46
CA VAL A 8 -38.53 17.85 30.10
C VAL A 8 -37.33 17.29 29.32
N ARG A 9 -36.16 17.92 29.47
CA ARG A 9 -34.93 17.55 28.75
C ARG A 9 -34.42 16.16 29.17
N THR A 10 -34.51 15.19 28.26
CA THR A 10 -33.87 13.87 28.40
C THR A 10 -32.56 13.80 27.62
N THR A 11 -31.54 13.15 28.20
CA THR A 11 -30.27 12.87 27.51
C THR A 11 -30.34 11.64 26.61
N VAL A 12 -31.39 10.83 26.71
CA VAL A 12 -31.59 9.62 25.90
C VAL A 12 -32.80 9.81 25.00
N ASN A 13 -32.55 10.03 23.71
CA ASN A 13 -33.59 10.16 22.71
C ASN A 13 -33.40 9.11 21.59
N LYS A 14 -34.43 8.26 21.39
CA LYS A 14 -34.45 7.20 20.36
C LYS A 14 -34.84 7.71 18.97
N THR A 15 -35.38 8.93 18.84
CA THR A 15 -35.75 9.53 17.54
C THR A 15 -34.55 10.16 16.82
N VAL A 16 -33.47 10.50 17.54
CA VAL A 16 -32.21 10.98 16.96
C VAL A 16 -31.50 9.83 16.25
N LYS A 17 -31.75 9.74 14.95
CA LYS A 17 -31.22 8.72 14.03
C LYS A 17 -29.98 9.23 13.29
N SER A 18 -29.31 8.31 12.58
CA SER A 18 -28.05 8.58 11.88
C SER A 18 -28.18 9.33 10.55
N ASP A 19 -29.39 9.40 10.00
CA ASP A 19 -29.79 10.23 8.86
C ASP A 19 -29.81 11.72 9.26
N TYR A 20 -30.62 12.09 10.25
CA TYR A 20 -30.68 13.46 10.80
C TYR A 20 -29.29 13.98 11.24
N LEU A 21 -28.51 13.13 11.93
CA LEU A 21 -27.15 13.47 12.35
C LEU A 21 -26.14 13.57 11.18
N CYS A 22 -26.42 12.92 10.05
CA CYS A 22 -25.63 13.07 8.83
C CYS A 22 -25.94 14.41 8.18
N GLU A 23 -27.22 14.70 7.95
CA GLU A 23 -27.70 15.95 7.33
C GLU A 23 -27.28 17.18 8.11
N ARG A 24 -27.59 17.23 9.43
CA ARG A 24 -27.26 18.37 10.30
C ARG A 24 -25.78 18.73 10.33
N TYR A 25 -24.90 17.73 10.27
CA TYR A 25 -23.45 17.92 10.40
C TYR A 25 -22.70 17.71 9.08
N LEU A 26 -23.39 17.65 7.93
CA LEU A 26 -22.78 17.30 6.64
C LEU A 26 -21.67 18.29 6.26
N GLU A 27 -21.88 19.58 6.50
CA GLU A 27 -20.88 20.63 6.27
C GLU A 27 -19.68 20.52 7.23
N THR A 28 -19.90 20.09 8.48
CA THR A 28 -18.80 19.79 9.42
C THR A 28 -17.99 18.58 8.97
N TRP A 29 -18.62 17.55 8.41
CA TRP A 29 -17.92 16.41 7.79
C TRP A 29 -17.20 16.78 6.49
N ARG A 30 -17.67 17.81 5.78
CA ARG A 30 -17.04 18.34 4.57
C ARG A 30 -15.78 19.15 4.89
N SER A 31 -15.82 19.98 5.94
CA SER A 31 -14.69 20.81 6.38
C SER A 31 -13.67 20.06 7.25
N ASP A 32 -14.12 19.12 8.11
CA ASP A 32 -13.26 18.16 8.83
C ASP A 32 -13.63 16.70 8.51
N PRO A 33 -13.13 16.14 7.39
CA PRO A 33 -13.29 14.72 7.08
C PRO A 33 -12.65 13.77 8.11
N HIS A 34 -11.77 14.27 8.97
CA HIS A 34 -11.06 13.51 10.01
C HIS A 34 -11.73 13.58 11.38
N TRP A 35 -12.90 14.22 11.46
CA TRP A 35 -13.57 14.51 12.71
C TRP A 35 -13.75 13.26 13.57
N LYS A 36 -13.06 13.23 14.70
CA LYS A 36 -12.95 12.05 15.55
C LYS A 36 -14.33 11.72 16.11
N LEU A 37 -14.78 10.47 15.97
CA LEU A 37 -16.11 10.04 16.43
C LEU A 37 -16.40 10.41 17.89
N LYS A 38 -15.39 10.41 18.79
CA LYS A 38 -15.56 10.90 20.16
C LYS A 38 -15.90 12.40 20.23
N LYS A 39 -15.20 13.24 19.45
CA LYS A 39 -15.45 14.69 19.34
C LYS A 39 -16.79 14.99 18.68
N PHE A 40 -17.21 14.19 17.71
CA PHE A 40 -18.57 14.23 17.16
C PHE A 40 -19.64 13.90 18.21
N MET A 41 -19.46 12.84 19.00
CA MET A 41 -20.36 12.51 20.11
C MET A 41 -20.40 13.61 21.18
N GLU A 42 -19.26 14.21 21.51
CA GLU A 42 -19.16 15.36 22.42
C GLU A 42 -19.92 16.60 21.86
N ARG A 43 -19.78 16.90 20.56
CA ARG A 43 -20.51 17.97 19.85
C ARG A 43 -22.02 17.76 19.84
N VAL A 44 -22.47 16.55 19.54
CA VAL A 44 -23.91 16.19 19.53
C VAL A 44 -24.52 16.32 20.93
N MET A 45 -23.78 15.93 21.98
CA MET A 45 -24.21 16.13 23.36
C MET A 45 -24.28 17.62 23.73
N LEU A 46 -23.33 18.43 23.28
CA LEU A 46 -23.28 19.87 23.55
C LEU A 46 -24.47 20.61 22.90
N GLU A 47 -24.72 20.37 21.61
CA GLU A 47 -25.71 21.16 20.84
C GLU A 47 -27.14 20.62 20.92
N LEU A 48 -27.32 19.30 21.00
CA LEU A 48 -28.65 18.68 21.04
C LEU A 48 -29.04 18.20 22.44
N GLY A 49 -28.10 18.18 23.39
CA GLY A 49 -28.33 17.60 24.72
C GLY A 49 -28.50 16.09 24.75
N VAL A 50 -28.30 15.39 23.62
CA VAL A 50 -28.58 13.95 23.47
C VAL A 50 -27.30 13.14 23.41
N LYS A 51 -27.22 12.11 24.24
CA LYS A 51 -26.15 11.11 24.27
C LYS A 51 -26.40 10.03 23.22
N ILE A 52 -25.66 10.08 22.12
CA ILE A 52 -25.71 9.07 21.06
C ILE A 52 -24.74 7.90 21.33
N THR A 53 -25.00 6.73 20.72
CA THR A 53 -24.08 5.58 20.80
C THR A 53 -22.93 5.71 19.80
N TYR A 54 -21.81 5.05 20.05
CA TYR A 54 -20.70 4.96 19.08
C TYR A 54 -21.15 4.36 17.74
N SER A 55 -22.08 3.40 17.75
CA SER A 55 -22.64 2.81 16.52
C SER A 55 -23.47 3.83 15.74
N THR A 56 -24.32 4.61 16.41
CA THR A 56 -25.07 5.71 15.80
C THR A 56 -24.11 6.76 15.20
N ALA A 57 -23.07 7.13 15.94
CA ALA A 57 -22.06 8.09 15.49
C ALA A 57 -21.28 7.59 14.26
N TRP A 58 -20.88 6.31 14.28
CA TRP A 58 -20.20 5.66 13.15
C TRP A 58 -21.10 5.58 11.91
N LEU A 59 -22.39 5.24 12.09
CA LEU A 59 -23.37 5.21 11.00
C LEU A 59 -23.64 6.58 10.38
N ALA A 60 -23.73 7.63 11.21
CA ALA A 60 -23.90 9.00 10.71
C ALA A 60 -22.69 9.45 9.88
N ARG A 61 -21.46 9.15 10.34
CA ARG A 61 -20.24 9.38 9.55
C ARG A 61 -20.20 8.55 8.26
N ALA A 62 -20.67 7.30 8.28
CA ALA A 62 -20.73 6.45 7.09
C ALA A 62 -21.73 7.01 6.06
N ARG A 63 -22.89 7.50 6.51
CA ARG A 63 -23.85 8.23 5.67
C ARG A 63 -23.27 9.53 5.14
N ALA A 64 -22.56 10.31 5.95
CA ALA A 64 -21.91 11.54 5.50
C ALA A 64 -20.87 11.28 4.41
N LYS A 65 -20.05 10.22 4.56
CA LYS A 65 -19.14 9.77 3.50
C LYS A 65 -19.87 9.35 2.22
N LEU A 66 -21.00 8.65 2.33
CA LEU A 66 -21.82 8.27 1.17
C LEU A 66 -22.40 9.51 0.46
N ALA A 67 -22.87 10.50 1.22
CA ALA A 67 -23.40 11.76 0.67
C ALA A 67 -22.32 12.64 0.03
N LEU A 68 -21.11 12.69 0.61
CA LEU A 68 -20.00 13.51 0.12
C LEU A 68 -19.24 12.89 -1.08
N TYR A 69 -19.13 11.55 -1.13
CA TYR A 69 -18.29 10.86 -2.11
C TYR A 69 -19.07 9.92 -3.05
N GLY A 70 -20.36 9.68 -2.81
CA GLY A 70 -21.14 8.68 -3.53
C GLY A 70 -20.84 7.24 -3.11
N SER A 71 -21.49 6.28 -3.76
CA SER A 71 -21.34 4.86 -3.46
C SER A 71 -19.96 4.35 -3.89
N SER A 72 -19.27 3.68 -2.97
CA SER A 72 -18.00 3.01 -3.31
C SER A 72 -18.17 1.90 -4.35
N ALA A 73 -19.37 1.29 -4.45
CA ALA A 73 -19.65 0.23 -5.41
C ALA A 73 -19.88 0.79 -6.82
N GLU A 74 -20.67 1.85 -6.94
CA GLU A 74 -21.01 2.48 -8.25
C GLU A 74 -19.79 3.07 -8.94
N GLN A 75 -18.80 3.55 -8.18
CA GLN A 75 -17.56 4.07 -8.74
C GLN A 75 -16.73 3.02 -9.49
N TYR A 76 -16.78 1.74 -9.13
CA TYR A 76 -16.12 0.68 -9.92
C TYR A 76 -16.77 0.51 -11.29
N GLY A 77 -18.10 0.70 -11.40
CA GLY A 77 -18.80 0.68 -12.68
C GLY A 77 -18.42 1.82 -13.63
N ARG A 78 -17.63 2.81 -13.18
CA ARG A 78 -17.27 4.03 -13.93
C ARG A 78 -15.75 4.20 -14.15
N VAL A 79 -14.95 3.17 -13.86
CA VAL A 79 -13.48 3.21 -14.04
C VAL A 79 -13.07 3.44 -15.49
N TRP A 80 -13.83 2.90 -16.46
CA TRP A 80 -13.62 3.14 -17.89
C TRP A 80 -13.83 4.60 -18.28
N GLU A 81 -14.88 5.24 -17.77
CA GLU A 81 -15.16 6.67 -17.99
C GLU A 81 -14.03 7.55 -17.44
N TYR A 82 -13.52 7.22 -16.25
CA TYR A 82 -12.37 7.92 -15.66
C TYR A 82 -11.10 7.70 -16.49
N ALA A 83 -10.77 6.46 -16.87
CA ALA A 83 -9.57 6.16 -17.65
C ALA A 83 -9.59 6.90 -19.00
N LYS A 84 -10.72 6.87 -19.71
CA LYS A 84 -10.91 7.63 -20.97
C LYS A 84 -10.74 9.14 -20.75
N ALA A 85 -11.34 9.70 -19.71
CA ALA A 85 -11.18 11.13 -19.38
C ALA A 85 -9.74 11.50 -18.99
N PHE A 86 -9.06 10.64 -18.22
CA PHE A 86 -7.68 10.84 -17.79
C PHE A 86 -6.75 10.93 -19.00
N LEU A 87 -6.85 9.96 -19.93
CA LEU A 87 -6.09 9.91 -21.18
C LEU A 87 -6.43 11.09 -22.11
N LYS A 88 -7.73 11.40 -22.29
CA LYS A 88 -8.18 12.52 -23.14
C LYS A 88 -7.64 13.87 -22.68
N HIS A 89 -7.63 14.13 -21.37
CA HIS A 89 -7.23 15.42 -20.82
C HIS A 89 -5.73 15.51 -20.48
N ASN A 90 -5.03 14.37 -20.33
CA ASN A 90 -3.58 14.28 -20.15
C ASN A 90 -2.99 13.36 -21.24
N PRO A 91 -2.96 13.79 -22.52
CA PRO A 91 -2.44 12.97 -23.61
C PRO A 91 -0.99 12.53 -23.36
N GLY A 92 -0.63 11.34 -23.85
CA GLY A 92 0.65 10.68 -23.57
C GLY A 92 0.75 9.99 -22.21
N SER A 93 -0.21 10.22 -21.30
CA SER A 93 -0.27 9.54 -20.00
C SER A 93 -0.80 8.11 -20.16
N SER A 94 -0.57 7.26 -19.15
CA SER A 94 -1.04 5.87 -19.12
C SER A 94 -2.06 5.65 -18.00
N CYS A 95 -3.19 5.05 -18.35
CA CYS A 95 -4.21 4.64 -17.39
C CYS A 95 -4.86 3.32 -17.84
N LEU A 96 -4.40 2.22 -17.26
CA LEU A 96 -4.88 0.87 -17.58
C LEU A 96 -5.79 0.35 -16.46
N VAL A 97 -6.95 -0.18 -16.83
CA VAL A 97 -7.84 -0.91 -15.93
C VAL A 97 -7.86 -2.37 -16.35
N LEU A 98 -7.64 -3.28 -15.40
CA LEU A 98 -7.79 -4.72 -15.61
C LEU A 98 -9.00 -5.24 -14.82
N VAL A 99 -9.76 -6.11 -15.49
CA VAL A 99 -10.94 -6.78 -14.96
C VAL A 99 -10.87 -8.28 -15.26
N ASP A 100 -11.56 -9.08 -14.44
CA ASP A 100 -11.73 -10.51 -14.64
C ASP A 100 -13.14 -10.81 -15.18
N SER A 101 -13.21 -11.20 -16.45
CA SER A 101 -14.45 -11.58 -17.13
C SER A 101 -14.90 -13.03 -16.86
N SER A 102 -14.09 -13.83 -16.15
CA SER A 102 -14.38 -15.24 -15.85
C SER A 102 -15.53 -15.40 -14.83
N PHE A 103 -15.84 -14.36 -14.06
CA PHE A 103 -16.82 -14.40 -12.98
C PHE A 103 -18.24 -13.95 -13.38
N GLY A 104 -18.80 -14.64 -14.36
CA GLY A 104 -20.22 -14.59 -14.72
C GLY A 104 -20.56 -13.63 -15.88
N PRO A 105 -21.62 -13.93 -16.65
CA PRO A 105 -21.81 -13.33 -17.98
C PRO A 105 -22.24 -11.85 -18.00
N GLU A 106 -22.70 -11.28 -16.88
CA GLU A 106 -23.27 -9.92 -16.87
C GLU A 106 -22.28 -8.79 -16.57
N LYS A 107 -21.30 -8.98 -15.68
CA LYS A 107 -20.38 -7.91 -15.22
C LYS A 107 -19.01 -8.45 -14.82
N PRO A 108 -17.92 -7.97 -15.45
CA PRO A 108 -16.57 -8.39 -15.09
C PRO A 108 -16.17 -7.81 -13.72
N LEU A 109 -15.32 -8.52 -12.99
CA LEU A 109 -14.86 -8.11 -11.66
C LEU A 109 -13.66 -7.17 -11.76
N PHE A 110 -13.68 -6.02 -11.09
CA PHE A 110 -12.50 -5.17 -10.99
C PHE A 110 -11.34 -5.89 -10.28
N LEU A 111 -10.15 -5.87 -10.89
CA LEU A 111 -8.90 -6.31 -10.27
C LEU A 111 -8.04 -5.11 -9.88
N ARG A 112 -7.52 -4.40 -10.89
CA ARG A 112 -6.48 -3.39 -10.72
C ARG A 112 -6.59 -2.21 -11.69
N MET A 113 -6.06 -1.07 -11.29
CA MET A 113 -6.05 0.17 -12.07
C MET A 113 -4.74 0.92 -11.86
N TYR A 114 -4.01 1.16 -12.94
CA TYR A 114 -2.75 1.89 -13.00
C TYR A 114 -2.99 3.33 -13.47
N CYS A 115 -2.18 4.26 -12.97
CA CYS A 115 -2.10 5.64 -13.43
C CYS A 115 -0.63 6.12 -13.42
N CYS A 116 -0.14 6.58 -14.57
CA CYS A 116 1.04 7.44 -14.67
C CYS A 116 0.70 8.64 -15.55
N LEU A 117 1.11 9.84 -15.11
CA LEU A 117 0.93 11.08 -15.86
C LEU A 117 2.21 11.36 -16.66
N GLU A 118 2.10 11.61 -17.96
CA GLU A 118 3.25 11.89 -18.83
C GLU A 118 4.16 13.00 -18.29
N PRO A 119 3.63 14.14 -17.76
CA PRO A 119 4.48 15.16 -17.16
C PRO A 119 5.34 14.67 -15.98
N LEU A 120 4.86 13.67 -15.22
CA LEU A 120 5.61 13.09 -14.11
C LEU A 120 6.65 12.09 -14.62
N MET A 121 6.31 11.21 -15.55
CA MET A 121 7.28 10.26 -16.10
C MET A 121 8.40 10.98 -16.85
N ASN A 122 8.04 11.96 -17.68
CA ASN A 122 8.99 12.78 -18.42
C ASN A 122 9.88 13.61 -17.48
N GLY A 123 9.30 14.23 -16.45
CA GLY A 123 10.06 14.96 -15.43
C GLY A 123 10.98 14.07 -14.59
N PHE A 124 10.58 12.81 -14.33
CA PHE A 124 11.47 11.84 -13.71
C PHE A 124 12.66 11.51 -14.62
N ARG A 125 12.40 11.10 -15.87
CA ARG A 125 13.43 10.71 -16.85
C ARG A 125 14.43 11.84 -17.13
N ASN A 126 13.96 13.08 -17.25
CA ASN A 126 14.77 14.19 -17.76
C ASN A 126 15.38 15.09 -16.68
N GLY A 127 14.98 14.95 -15.40
CA GLY A 127 15.34 15.91 -14.36
C GLY A 127 15.49 15.37 -12.93
N CYS A 128 15.16 14.10 -12.70
CA CYS A 128 15.39 13.44 -11.42
C CYS A 128 16.62 12.52 -11.48
N ARG A 129 17.11 12.09 -10.32
CA ARG A 129 18.06 10.97 -10.27
C ARG A 129 17.36 9.66 -10.63
N PRO A 130 18.02 8.71 -11.31
CA PRO A 130 17.46 7.41 -11.70
C PRO A 130 17.38 6.42 -10.51
N ILE A 131 16.85 6.88 -9.38
CA ILE A 131 16.55 6.08 -8.19
C ILE A 131 15.05 6.10 -7.92
N VAL A 132 14.43 4.91 -7.88
CA VAL A 132 12.99 4.71 -7.71
C VAL A 132 12.72 3.85 -6.49
N GLY A 133 11.96 4.38 -5.55
CA GLY A 133 11.42 3.62 -4.43
C GLY A 133 10.09 3.00 -4.81
N LEU A 134 9.94 1.72 -4.49
CA LEU A 134 8.69 0.95 -4.65
C LEU A 134 8.15 0.62 -3.26
N ASP A 135 6.86 0.86 -3.04
CA ASP A 135 6.19 0.58 -1.76
C ASP A 135 4.68 0.32 -1.97
N GLY A 136 4.09 -0.49 -1.09
CA GLY A 136 2.69 -0.91 -1.11
C GLY A 136 1.99 -0.56 0.20
N CYS A 137 0.77 -0.02 0.14
CA CYS A 137 0.03 0.27 1.37
C CYS A 137 -1.47 -0.03 1.33
N HIS A 138 -1.97 -0.66 2.40
CA HIS A 138 -3.36 -1.12 2.48
C HIS A 138 -4.40 -0.01 2.35
N LEU A 139 -5.43 -0.27 1.56
CA LEU A 139 -6.67 0.49 1.55
C LEU A 139 -7.45 0.38 2.87
N LYS A 140 -8.19 1.45 3.15
CA LYS A 140 -9.00 1.65 4.37
C LYS A 140 -10.49 1.89 4.06
N GLY A 141 -10.86 1.96 2.79
CA GLY A 141 -12.24 2.11 2.33
C GLY A 141 -13.10 0.84 2.55
N ALA A 142 -14.29 0.83 1.95
CA ALA A 142 -15.23 -0.28 2.03
C ALA A 142 -14.70 -1.59 1.41
N TYR A 143 -13.86 -1.46 0.39
CA TYR A 143 -13.22 -2.57 -0.33
C TYR A 143 -11.74 -2.66 0.08
N PRO A 144 -11.29 -3.80 0.64
CA PRO A 144 -9.88 -4.05 0.90
C PRO A 144 -9.09 -4.23 -0.40
N GLY A 145 -7.85 -3.74 -0.39
CA GLY A 145 -6.88 -3.85 -1.48
C GLY A 145 -5.62 -3.09 -1.07
N GLN A 146 -4.74 -2.81 -2.01
CA GLN A 146 -3.47 -2.08 -1.80
C GLN A 146 -3.38 -0.91 -2.79
N ILE A 147 -2.62 0.12 -2.43
CA ILE A 147 -2.08 1.10 -3.37
C ILE A 147 -0.58 0.82 -3.52
N LEU A 148 -0.13 0.52 -4.72
CA LEU A 148 1.29 0.45 -5.08
C LEU A 148 1.73 1.82 -5.59
N VAL A 149 2.95 2.25 -5.24
CA VAL A 149 3.48 3.56 -5.62
C VAL A 149 4.93 3.46 -6.09
N ALA A 150 5.26 4.23 -7.12
CA ALA A 150 6.63 4.52 -7.55
C ALA A 150 6.97 5.98 -7.25
N VAL A 151 8.07 6.21 -6.54
CA VAL A 151 8.51 7.55 -6.11
C VAL A 151 10.00 7.70 -6.41
N GLY A 152 10.42 8.83 -6.97
CA GLY A 152 11.83 9.19 -7.17
C GLY A 152 12.29 10.36 -6.32
N LYS A 153 13.41 10.97 -6.72
CA LYS A 153 14.07 12.09 -6.03
C LYS A 153 14.45 13.22 -6.99
N ASP A 154 13.91 14.41 -6.75
CA ASP A 154 14.32 15.62 -7.48
C ASP A 154 15.71 16.14 -7.04
N GLY A 155 16.24 17.10 -7.79
CA GLY A 155 17.54 17.72 -7.52
C GLY A 155 17.62 18.48 -6.20
N ASN A 156 16.50 18.94 -5.65
CA ASN A 156 16.44 19.53 -4.30
C ASN A 156 16.27 18.47 -3.19
N ASN A 157 16.55 17.20 -3.51
CA ASN A 157 16.45 16.06 -2.62
C ASN A 157 15.03 15.86 -2.03
N ASN A 158 13.98 16.35 -2.69
CA ASN A 158 12.60 16.16 -2.28
C ASN A 158 11.97 14.96 -3.01
N ILE A 159 10.88 14.42 -2.44
CA ILE A 159 10.18 13.27 -3.03
C ILE A 159 9.53 13.67 -4.37
N PHE A 160 9.58 12.77 -5.36
CA PHE A 160 8.98 12.98 -6.67
C PHE A 160 8.07 11.78 -7.02
N PRO A 161 6.77 11.79 -6.71
CA PRO A 161 5.89 10.67 -7.05
C PRO A 161 5.71 10.55 -8.57
N ILE A 162 5.83 9.34 -9.12
CA ILE A 162 5.87 9.09 -10.57
C ILE A 162 4.58 8.40 -11.04
N ALA A 163 4.27 7.24 -10.45
CA ALA A 163 3.14 6.40 -10.83
C ALA A 163 2.49 5.75 -9.60
N TRP A 164 1.22 5.36 -9.73
CA TRP A 164 0.51 4.63 -8.68
C TRP A 164 -0.52 3.67 -9.29
N ALA A 165 -0.84 2.61 -8.55
CA ALA A 165 -1.90 1.69 -8.91
C ALA A 165 -2.72 1.24 -7.70
N THR A 166 -4.02 1.08 -7.89
CA THR A 166 -4.88 0.39 -6.91
C THR A 166 -5.05 -1.05 -7.37
N VAL A 167 -4.69 -2.00 -6.51
CA VAL A 167 -4.65 -3.45 -6.80
C VAL A 167 -5.41 -4.25 -5.75
N GLU A 168 -5.87 -5.43 -6.13
CA GLU A 168 -6.63 -6.35 -5.30
C GLU A 168 -5.80 -7.00 -4.17
N ILE A 169 -4.51 -7.24 -4.38
CA ILE A 169 -3.56 -7.77 -3.40
C ILE A 169 -2.14 -7.29 -3.74
N GLU A 170 -1.19 -7.46 -2.82
CA GLU A 170 0.24 -7.27 -3.07
C GLU A 170 0.88 -8.66 -3.12
N ASN A 171 1.34 -9.07 -4.30
CA ASN A 171 1.97 -10.36 -4.60
C ASN A 171 2.94 -10.18 -5.79
N THR A 172 3.65 -11.23 -6.18
CA THR A 172 4.58 -11.16 -7.32
C THR A 172 3.90 -10.72 -8.61
N GLU A 173 2.75 -11.28 -8.94
CA GLU A 173 2.02 -10.98 -10.19
C GLU A 173 1.62 -9.49 -10.31
N THR A 174 1.07 -8.92 -9.22
CA THR A 174 0.67 -7.50 -9.17
C THR A 174 1.87 -6.56 -9.21
N TRP A 175 3.00 -6.97 -8.62
CA TRP A 175 4.26 -6.23 -8.74
C TRP A 175 4.87 -6.33 -10.14
N CYS A 176 4.89 -7.51 -10.77
CA CYS A 176 5.35 -7.68 -12.15
C CYS A 176 4.54 -6.78 -13.09
N TRP A 177 3.20 -6.81 -12.98
CA TRP A 177 2.30 -5.97 -13.77
C TRP A 177 2.53 -4.46 -13.51
N PHE A 178 2.78 -4.06 -12.27
CA PHE A 178 3.05 -2.65 -11.95
C PHE A 178 4.40 -2.16 -12.50
N ILE A 179 5.45 -2.99 -12.38
CA ILE A 179 6.80 -2.67 -12.86
C ILE A 179 6.85 -2.71 -14.39
N ASP A 180 6.20 -3.67 -15.05
CA ASP A 180 6.10 -3.76 -16.51
C ASP A 180 5.45 -2.50 -17.10
N LEU A 181 4.32 -2.04 -16.54
CA LEU A 181 3.70 -0.77 -16.97
C LEU A 181 4.61 0.45 -16.67
N PHE A 182 5.26 0.48 -15.51
CA PHE A 182 6.22 1.54 -15.18
C PHE A 182 7.39 1.60 -16.17
N MET A 183 7.95 0.45 -16.58
CA MET A 183 9.06 0.40 -17.53
C MET A 183 8.62 0.77 -18.95
N ARG A 184 7.42 0.33 -19.38
CA ARG A 184 6.84 0.76 -20.67
C ARG A 184 6.70 2.28 -20.75
N ASP A 185 6.22 2.91 -19.68
CA ASP A 185 6.13 4.37 -19.60
C ASP A 185 7.53 5.03 -19.46
N PHE A 186 8.47 4.37 -18.76
CA PHE A 186 9.80 4.92 -18.49
C PHE A 186 10.72 4.93 -19.71
N ASP A 187 10.78 3.86 -20.51
CA ASP A 187 11.70 3.76 -21.66
C ASP A 187 11.22 2.79 -22.77
N GLY A 188 9.94 2.40 -22.77
CA GLY A 188 9.38 1.44 -23.72
C GLY A 188 9.45 -0.01 -23.25
N GLY A 189 9.98 -0.28 -22.05
CA GLY A 189 9.99 -1.61 -21.45
C GLY A 189 11.37 -2.26 -21.44
N SER A 190 12.41 -1.49 -21.12
CA SER A 190 13.77 -2.05 -20.96
C SER A 190 13.88 -2.92 -19.70
N ASN A 191 14.97 -3.67 -19.63
CA ASN A 191 15.33 -4.50 -18.48
C ASN A 191 15.83 -3.68 -17.26
N GLY A 192 15.65 -2.35 -17.25
CA GLY A 192 15.95 -1.47 -16.14
C GLY A 192 17.39 -0.93 -16.07
N VAL A 193 18.09 -0.88 -17.21
CA VAL A 193 19.48 -0.41 -17.30
C VAL A 193 19.61 1.01 -16.75
N GLY A 194 20.60 1.24 -15.88
CA GLY A 194 20.86 2.56 -15.29
C GLY A 194 19.83 3.03 -14.25
N LEU A 195 18.82 2.20 -13.91
CA LEU A 195 17.93 2.46 -12.79
C LEU A 195 18.43 1.76 -11.52
N THR A 196 18.22 2.42 -10.37
CA THR A 196 18.29 1.79 -9.05
C THR A 196 16.91 1.72 -8.40
N PHE A 197 16.44 0.53 -8.08
CA PHE A 197 15.25 0.34 -7.25
C PHE A 197 15.60 0.27 -5.76
N MET A 198 14.85 1.02 -4.94
CA MET A 198 14.86 0.90 -3.49
C MET A 198 13.58 0.22 -3.00
N CYS A 199 13.73 -0.93 -2.34
CA CYS A 199 12.61 -1.79 -1.97
C CYS A 199 12.75 -2.37 -0.54
N ASP A 200 11.62 -2.77 0.05
CA ASP A 200 11.63 -3.70 1.18
C ASP A 200 11.95 -5.13 0.66
N ILE A 201 12.63 -5.96 1.46
CA ILE A 201 12.92 -7.37 1.14
C ILE A 201 11.65 -8.23 1.36
N GLN A 202 10.58 -7.90 0.63
CA GLN A 202 9.36 -8.69 0.58
C GLN A 202 9.42 -9.62 -0.63
N LYS A 203 9.21 -10.93 -0.40
CA LYS A 203 9.40 -11.98 -1.42
C LYS A 203 8.73 -11.68 -2.76
N GLY A 204 7.54 -11.08 -2.76
CA GLY A 204 6.82 -10.76 -4.01
C GLY A 204 7.41 -9.60 -4.82
N LEU A 205 7.96 -8.58 -4.15
CA LEU A 205 8.52 -7.41 -4.83
C LEU A 205 9.90 -7.71 -5.42
N LEU A 206 10.77 -8.39 -4.67
CA LEU A 206 12.11 -8.75 -5.17
C LEU A 206 12.03 -9.70 -6.37
N GLU A 207 11.13 -10.66 -6.34
CA GLU A 207 10.94 -11.59 -7.46
C GLU A 207 10.44 -10.88 -8.71
N ALA A 208 9.53 -9.91 -8.54
CA ALA A 208 9.05 -9.10 -9.65
C ALA A 208 10.13 -8.20 -10.26
N ILE A 209 10.98 -7.57 -9.44
CA ILE A 209 12.11 -6.77 -9.93
C ILE A 209 13.11 -7.65 -10.69
N ARG A 210 13.44 -8.85 -10.17
CA ARG A 210 14.31 -9.82 -10.87
C ARG A 210 13.73 -10.31 -12.19
N THR A 211 12.41 -10.46 -12.27
CA THR A 211 11.71 -10.94 -13.46
C THR A 211 11.61 -9.86 -14.55
N VAL A 212 11.21 -8.64 -14.18
CA VAL A 212 10.88 -7.57 -15.15
C VAL A 212 12.06 -6.65 -15.45
N THR A 213 12.92 -6.40 -14.46
CA THR A 213 14.08 -5.50 -14.59
C THR A 213 15.37 -6.16 -14.07
N PRO A 214 15.82 -7.25 -14.70
CA PRO A 214 17.00 -8.00 -14.24
C PRO A 214 18.32 -7.20 -14.31
N GLN A 215 18.36 -6.10 -15.08
CA GLN A 215 19.54 -5.24 -15.22
C GLN A 215 19.44 -3.96 -14.37
N ALA A 216 18.37 -3.81 -13.57
CA ALA A 216 18.28 -2.73 -12.60
C ALA A 216 19.06 -3.04 -11.32
N ASN A 217 19.72 -2.01 -10.79
CA ASN A 217 20.42 -2.07 -9.53
C ASN A 217 19.43 -2.10 -8.37
N ASN A 218 19.74 -2.89 -7.34
CA ASN A 218 18.80 -3.13 -6.24
C ASN A 218 19.40 -2.71 -4.90
N ARG A 219 18.72 -1.81 -4.19
CA ARG A 219 19.06 -1.40 -2.82
C ARG A 219 17.94 -1.76 -1.87
N PHE A 220 18.25 -2.64 -0.92
CA PHE A 220 17.33 -3.03 0.12
C PHE A 220 17.24 -1.94 1.18
N ARG A 221 16.03 -1.65 1.66
CA ARG A 221 15.83 -0.75 2.80
C ARG A 221 16.49 -1.37 4.04
N VAL A 222 17.64 -0.84 4.45
CA VAL A 222 18.49 -1.35 5.55
C VAL A 222 17.71 -1.54 6.86
N ARG A 223 16.72 -0.69 7.14
CA ARG A 223 15.82 -0.85 8.29
C ARG A 223 15.05 -2.17 8.31
N TYR A 224 14.71 -2.73 7.15
CA TYR A 224 14.07 -4.04 7.03
C TYR A 224 15.04 -5.17 7.41
N ILE A 225 16.29 -5.12 6.91
CA ILE A 225 17.35 -6.06 7.29
C ILE A 225 17.54 -6.02 8.81
N TRP A 226 17.75 -4.83 9.38
CA TRP A 226 17.85 -4.63 10.83
C TRP A 226 16.64 -5.20 11.60
N ALA A 227 15.43 -5.03 11.07
CA ALA A 227 14.22 -5.51 11.73
C ALA A 227 14.11 -7.03 11.82
N ASN A 228 14.66 -7.76 10.84
CA ASN A 228 14.74 -9.21 10.86
C ASN A 228 15.96 -9.68 11.67
N PHE A 229 17.15 -9.11 11.41
CA PHE A 229 18.40 -9.42 12.11
C PHE A 229 18.22 -9.37 13.64
N LYS A 230 17.64 -8.28 14.17
CA LYS A 230 17.45 -8.08 15.62
C LYS A 230 16.41 -9.03 16.26
N LEU A 231 15.74 -9.90 15.50
CA LEU A 231 14.90 -10.96 16.07
C LEU A 231 15.76 -12.02 16.76
N ASN A 232 16.89 -12.36 16.12
CA ASN A 232 17.84 -13.36 16.59
C ASN A 232 18.91 -12.66 17.43
N PHE A 233 19.45 -11.54 16.94
CA PHE A 233 20.62 -10.86 17.49
C PHE A 233 20.22 -9.57 18.25
N THR A 234 19.85 -9.71 19.53
CA THR A 234 19.12 -8.66 20.27
C THR A 234 19.98 -7.64 21.05
N ARG A 235 21.32 -7.77 21.06
CA ARG A 235 22.23 -6.89 21.82
C ARG A 235 22.31 -5.49 21.19
N THR A 236 22.41 -4.44 22.01
CA THR A 236 22.53 -3.06 21.52
C THR A 236 23.79 -2.84 20.68
N LEU A 237 24.90 -3.47 21.03
CA LEU A 237 26.17 -3.34 20.30
C LEU A 237 26.05 -3.78 18.83
N PHE A 238 25.33 -4.86 18.54
CA PHE A 238 25.06 -5.27 17.16
C PHE A 238 24.27 -4.22 16.37
N LYS A 239 23.42 -3.41 17.03
CA LYS A 239 22.72 -2.33 16.33
C LYS A 239 23.72 -1.34 15.79
N ASP A 240 24.67 -0.93 16.61
CA ASP A 240 25.56 0.16 16.24
C ASP A 240 26.56 -0.36 15.19
N LEU A 241 27.19 -1.52 15.39
CA LEU A 241 28.03 -2.20 14.39
C LEU A 241 27.31 -2.49 13.07
N PHE A 242 26.07 -3.01 13.08
CA PHE A 242 25.28 -3.22 11.87
C PHE A 242 25.05 -1.91 11.10
N TRP A 243 24.78 -0.83 11.83
CA TRP A 243 24.58 0.47 11.22
C TRP A 243 25.88 1.12 10.75
N ASP A 244 27.02 0.77 11.35
CA ASP A 244 28.35 1.18 10.88
C ASP A 244 28.70 0.42 9.60
N ALA A 245 28.55 -0.91 9.57
CA ALA A 245 28.68 -1.72 8.34
C ALA A 245 27.76 -1.20 7.22
N ALA A 246 26.49 -0.86 7.50
CA ALA A 246 25.59 -0.30 6.48
C ALA A 246 25.96 1.12 6.03
N ARG A 247 26.63 1.92 6.87
CA ARG A 247 27.04 3.30 6.56
C ARG A 247 28.46 3.41 6.00
N ALA A 248 29.29 2.39 6.18
CA ALA A 248 30.67 2.29 5.73
C ALA A 248 30.80 2.77 4.29
N ILE A 249 31.71 3.73 4.06
CA ILE A 249 31.95 4.30 2.74
C ILE A 249 33.16 3.62 2.09
N THR A 250 34.14 3.17 2.88
CA THR A 250 35.25 2.34 2.39
C THR A 250 34.98 0.85 2.66
N PHE A 251 35.69 -0.02 1.94
CA PHE A 251 35.70 -1.46 2.21
C PHE A 251 36.29 -1.76 3.60
N MET A 252 37.35 -1.05 4.02
CA MET A 252 37.99 -1.28 5.32
C MET A 252 37.05 -0.99 6.50
N ASP A 253 36.28 0.10 6.46
CA ASP A 253 35.27 0.41 7.49
C ASP A 253 34.21 -0.69 7.60
N PHE A 254 33.85 -1.28 6.46
CA PHE A 254 32.87 -2.36 6.39
C PHE A 254 33.42 -3.65 6.99
N GLU A 255 34.62 -4.07 6.58
CA GLU A 255 35.28 -5.27 7.10
C GLU A 255 35.52 -5.16 8.61
N ILE A 256 35.98 -4.00 9.11
CA ILE A 256 36.14 -3.76 10.55
C ILE A 256 34.81 -3.95 11.29
N ALA A 257 33.71 -3.41 10.76
CA ALA A 257 32.39 -3.56 11.36
C ALA A 257 31.86 -5.01 11.26
N MET A 258 32.11 -5.71 10.15
CA MET A 258 31.70 -7.10 9.94
C MET A 258 32.49 -8.07 10.84
N GLU A 259 33.82 -7.98 10.89
CA GLU A 259 34.64 -8.79 11.80
C GLU A 259 34.37 -8.46 13.28
N SER A 260 34.02 -7.21 13.61
CA SER A 260 33.51 -6.87 14.95
C SER A 260 32.17 -7.55 15.27
N ILE A 261 31.29 -7.78 14.28
CA ILE A 261 30.07 -8.57 14.46
C ILE A 261 30.44 -10.06 14.64
N ARG A 262 31.33 -10.59 13.80
CA ARG A 262 31.79 -11.98 13.84
C ARG A 262 32.42 -12.36 15.17
N PHE A 263 33.28 -11.50 15.71
CA PHE A 263 33.89 -11.68 17.03
C PHE A 263 32.86 -11.77 18.17
N LEU A 264 31.71 -11.10 18.03
CA LEU A 264 30.64 -11.14 19.01
C LEU A 264 29.72 -12.37 18.85
N ASP A 265 29.47 -12.80 17.60
CA ASP A 265 28.58 -13.89 17.21
C ASP A 265 28.78 -14.22 15.71
N GLU A 266 29.28 -15.42 15.40
CA GLU A 266 29.56 -15.84 14.01
C GLU A 266 28.27 -16.11 13.21
N ASP A 267 27.17 -16.55 13.85
CA ASP A 267 25.87 -16.70 13.18
C ASP A 267 25.31 -15.34 12.75
N ALA A 268 25.60 -14.28 13.53
CA ALA A 268 25.22 -12.91 13.19
C ALA A 268 26.00 -12.38 11.98
N TRP A 269 27.28 -12.74 11.85
CA TRP A 269 28.09 -12.42 10.67
C TRP A 269 27.60 -13.18 9.44
N CYS A 270 27.45 -14.51 9.52
CA CYS A 270 26.94 -15.36 8.44
C CYS A 270 25.60 -14.84 7.86
N TYR A 271 24.66 -14.44 8.74
CA TYR A 271 23.37 -13.88 8.31
C TYR A 271 23.50 -12.61 7.46
N LEU A 272 24.55 -11.80 7.69
CA LEU A 272 24.79 -10.56 6.94
C LEU A 272 25.63 -10.81 5.68
N ASP A 273 26.57 -11.76 5.72
CA ASP A 273 27.38 -12.19 4.58
C ASP A 273 26.51 -12.83 3.47
N ASP A 274 25.46 -13.58 3.86
CA ASP A 274 24.39 -14.06 2.98
C ASP A 274 23.69 -12.95 2.15
N ILE A 275 23.85 -11.68 2.54
CA ILE A 275 23.25 -10.51 1.87
C ILE A 275 24.36 -9.70 1.19
N GLN A 276 24.48 -9.83 -0.14
CA GLN A 276 25.48 -9.10 -0.94
C GLN A 276 25.55 -7.60 -0.56
N PRO A 277 26.75 -7.07 -0.20
CA PRO A 277 26.91 -5.69 0.27
C PRO A 277 26.37 -4.62 -0.67
N THR A 278 26.41 -4.88 -1.99
CA THR A 278 25.84 -4.03 -3.06
C THR A 278 24.37 -3.67 -2.84
N HIS A 279 23.64 -4.49 -2.08
CA HIS A 279 22.24 -4.25 -1.74
C HIS A 279 22.03 -3.39 -0.49
N TRP A 280 22.99 -3.27 0.44
CA TRP A 280 22.71 -2.70 1.77
C TRP A 280 23.81 -1.84 2.41
N SER A 281 25.03 -1.84 1.88
CA SER A 281 26.13 -1.00 2.37
C SER A 281 26.61 -0.01 1.31
N ARG A 282 27.03 1.18 1.76
CA ARG A 282 27.38 2.30 0.88
C ARG A 282 28.66 2.10 0.08
N TRP A 283 29.67 1.43 0.63
CA TRP A 283 30.94 1.19 -0.06
C TRP A 283 30.74 0.39 -1.37
N ALA A 284 29.76 -0.52 -1.38
CA ALA A 284 29.44 -1.38 -2.52
C ALA A 284 28.32 -0.82 -3.42
N PHE A 285 27.82 0.40 -3.15
CA PHE A 285 26.81 1.03 -3.97
C PHE A 285 27.40 1.63 -5.23
N LEU A 286 26.78 1.33 -6.37
CA LEU A 286 27.07 2.01 -7.64
C LEU A 286 26.82 3.52 -7.54
N THR A 287 27.69 4.26 -8.22
CA THR A 287 27.83 5.72 -8.09
C THR A 287 27.04 6.49 -9.15
N ASP A 288 26.50 5.81 -10.16
CA ASP A 288 25.68 6.33 -11.26
C ASP A 288 24.51 7.21 -10.79
N VAL A 289 23.77 6.76 -9.76
CA VAL A 289 22.57 7.45 -9.27
C VAL A 289 22.85 8.61 -8.31
N LYS A 290 24.11 8.85 -7.95
CA LYS A 290 24.58 9.95 -7.07
C LYS A 290 23.71 10.06 -5.79
N SER A 291 23.70 8.98 -5.01
CA SER A 291 22.91 8.84 -3.78
C SER A 291 23.54 7.89 -2.76
N ASN A 292 23.69 8.33 -1.51
CA ASN A 292 24.13 7.52 -0.37
C ASN A 292 22.94 6.97 0.48
N MET A 293 21.78 6.79 -0.14
CA MET A 293 20.53 6.48 0.56
C MET A 293 20.45 5.01 1.00
N LEU A 294 20.14 4.79 2.28
CA LEU A 294 19.97 3.47 2.91
C LEU A 294 18.52 3.18 3.36
N LEU A 295 17.65 4.19 3.27
CA LEU A 295 16.30 4.17 3.83
C LEU A 295 15.29 4.62 2.78
N ASN A 296 14.21 3.85 2.62
CA ASN A 296 13.06 4.18 1.78
C ASN A 296 12.16 5.26 2.43
N ASN A 297 12.79 6.28 3.04
CA ASN A 297 12.12 7.36 3.77
C ASN A 297 11.17 8.17 2.87
N PHE A 298 11.42 8.18 1.56
CA PHE A 298 10.63 8.96 0.60
C PHE A 298 9.32 8.24 0.23
N CYS A 299 9.31 6.91 0.10
CA CYS A 299 8.05 6.15 0.07
C CYS A 299 7.33 6.20 1.42
N GLU A 300 8.02 6.06 2.57
CA GLU A 300 7.36 6.21 3.89
C GLU A 300 6.69 7.60 4.04
N THR A 301 7.36 8.66 3.56
CA THR A 301 6.81 10.02 3.53
C THR A 301 5.60 10.12 2.60
N PHE A 302 5.67 9.56 1.39
CA PHE A 302 4.56 9.58 0.45
C PHE A 302 3.35 8.77 0.96
N ASN A 303 3.59 7.62 1.58
CA ASN A 303 2.57 6.79 2.22
C ASN A 303 1.89 7.47 3.43
N ALA A 304 2.56 8.44 4.06
CA ALA A 304 1.96 9.33 5.06
C ALA A 304 1.09 10.43 4.41
N VAL A 305 1.51 10.98 3.26
CA VAL A 305 0.75 11.98 2.48
C VAL A 305 -0.56 11.39 1.94
N ILE A 306 -0.53 10.23 1.28
CA ILE A 306 -1.72 9.62 0.64
C ILE A 306 -2.68 8.94 1.64
N LYS A 307 -2.44 9.11 2.94
CA LYS A 307 -3.23 8.53 4.04
C LYS A 307 -4.73 8.85 3.93
N ASP A 308 -5.04 10.04 3.42
CA ASP A 308 -6.38 10.59 3.28
C ASP A 308 -7.09 10.10 2.02
N ALA A 309 -6.35 9.64 1.01
CA ALA A 309 -6.87 9.02 -0.21
C ALA A 309 -7.26 7.55 0.01
N ARG A 310 -6.50 6.84 0.87
CA ARG A 310 -6.67 5.40 1.14
C ARG A 310 -8.03 5.01 1.73
N ASP A 311 -8.80 5.95 2.28
CA ASP A 311 -10.10 5.69 2.89
C ASP A 311 -11.30 6.17 2.03
N LYS A 312 -11.01 6.64 0.81
CA LYS A 312 -11.99 7.11 -0.17
C LYS A 312 -12.41 6.00 -1.13
N PRO A 313 -13.58 6.13 -1.79
CA PRO A 313 -13.95 5.36 -2.98
C PRO A 313 -12.90 5.46 -4.11
N ILE A 314 -12.85 4.48 -5.04
CA ILE A 314 -11.75 4.35 -6.02
C ILE A 314 -11.56 5.57 -6.93
N LEU A 315 -12.61 6.13 -7.53
CA LEU A 315 -12.47 7.30 -8.41
C LEU A 315 -12.22 8.58 -7.61
N THR A 316 -12.82 8.71 -6.42
CA THR A 316 -12.49 9.81 -5.50
C THR A 316 -11.04 9.73 -5.04
N GLN A 317 -10.47 8.53 -4.92
CA GLN A 317 -9.06 8.29 -4.60
C GLN A 317 -8.15 8.62 -5.79
N MET A 318 -8.43 8.10 -6.98
CA MET A 318 -7.63 8.41 -8.18
C MET A 318 -7.65 9.91 -8.50
N GLU A 319 -8.81 10.57 -8.38
CA GLU A 319 -8.92 12.02 -8.56
C GLU A 319 -8.21 12.81 -7.45
N TRP A 320 -8.20 12.32 -6.20
CA TRP A 320 -7.40 12.94 -5.14
C TRP A 320 -5.91 12.83 -5.45
N MET A 321 -5.43 11.66 -5.92
CA MET A 321 -4.04 11.44 -6.32
C MET A 321 -3.66 12.37 -7.48
N ARG A 322 -4.43 12.37 -8.56
CA ARG A 322 -4.23 13.24 -9.74
C ARG A 322 -4.18 14.72 -9.35
N ARG A 323 -5.13 15.19 -8.53
CA ARG A 323 -5.16 16.59 -8.05
C ARG A 323 -4.01 16.93 -7.10
N TYR A 324 -3.58 15.97 -6.26
CA TYR A 324 -2.39 16.15 -5.43
C TYR A 324 -1.14 16.34 -6.29
N MET A 325 -0.95 15.50 -7.32
CA MET A 325 0.18 15.64 -8.25
C MET A 325 0.13 16.96 -9.02
N MET A 326 -1.05 17.32 -9.53
CA MET A 326 -1.27 18.58 -10.24
C MET A 326 -0.92 19.79 -9.38
N LYS A 327 -1.39 19.84 -8.13
CA LYS A 327 -1.03 20.90 -7.19
C LYS A 327 0.48 20.88 -6.89
N ARG A 328 1.06 19.71 -6.62
CA ARG A 328 2.48 19.56 -6.28
C ARG A 328 3.40 20.05 -7.41
N ASN A 329 3.13 19.62 -8.64
CA ASN A 329 3.89 20.02 -9.83
C ASN A 329 3.82 21.55 -10.03
N ASN A 330 2.64 22.16 -9.90
CA ASN A 330 2.51 23.63 -9.93
C ASN A 330 3.22 24.34 -8.76
N ASP A 331 3.02 23.90 -7.52
CA ASP A 331 3.70 24.47 -6.33
C ASP A 331 5.23 24.42 -6.48
N LYS A 332 5.74 23.37 -7.15
CA LYS A 332 7.16 23.16 -7.45
C LYS A 332 7.68 24.07 -8.56
N TRP A 333 6.89 24.30 -9.61
CA TRP A 333 7.15 25.24 -10.68
C TRP A 333 7.17 26.69 -10.16
N GLU A 334 6.18 27.10 -9.36
CA GLU A 334 6.17 28.44 -8.74
C GLU A 334 7.32 28.65 -7.74
N ALA A 335 7.75 27.60 -7.04
CA ALA A 335 8.97 27.65 -6.24
C ALA A 335 10.21 27.86 -7.12
N ALA A 336 10.32 27.18 -8.26
CA ALA A 336 11.44 27.32 -9.20
C ALA A 336 11.61 28.76 -9.70
N LYS A 337 10.50 29.45 -10.01
CA LYS A 337 10.51 30.87 -10.42
C LYS A 337 11.14 31.80 -9.37
N LYS A 338 11.00 31.48 -8.08
CA LYS A 338 11.60 32.24 -6.96
C LYS A 338 13.08 31.92 -6.73
N MET A 339 13.61 30.89 -7.40
CA MET A 339 15.01 30.45 -7.32
C MET A 339 15.81 30.79 -8.60
N LYS A 340 15.23 31.59 -9.51
CA LYS A 340 15.89 32.08 -10.73
C LYS A 340 17.25 32.71 -10.41
N GLY A 341 18.23 32.47 -11.28
CA GLY A 341 19.61 32.94 -11.14
C GLY A 341 20.53 32.05 -10.31
N ARG A 342 20.00 31.03 -9.60
CA ARG A 342 20.84 30.01 -8.94
C ARG A 342 21.30 28.94 -9.93
N LYS A 343 22.58 28.53 -9.82
CA LYS A 343 23.13 27.38 -10.53
C LYS A 343 22.63 26.06 -9.95
N LEU A 344 22.65 25.94 -8.62
CA LEU A 344 22.29 24.72 -7.88
C LEU A 344 21.05 24.88 -6.99
N MET A 345 20.44 23.75 -6.65
CA MET A 345 19.29 23.69 -5.76
C MET A 345 19.67 24.02 -4.30
N PRO A 346 18.80 24.71 -3.52
CA PRO A 346 19.13 25.17 -2.17
C PRO A 346 19.60 24.10 -1.18
N TYR A 347 19.22 22.83 -1.39
CA TYR A 347 19.74 21.69 -0.63
C TYR A 347 21.28 21.65 -0.59
N ILE A 348 21.97 22.01 -1.68
CA ILE A 348 23.44 22.02 -1.74
C ILE A 348 24.04 23.07 -0.81
N GLY A 349 23.48 24.29 -0.77
CA GLY A 349 23.92 25.32 0.17
C GLY A 349 23.87 24.82 1.62
N THR A 350 22.79 24.13 2.01
CA THR A 350 22.68 23.51 3.35
C THR A 350 23.71 22.39 3.61
N VAL A 351 24.20 21.72 2.57
CA VAL A 351 25.30 20.75 2.70
C VAL A 351 26.64 21.48 2.89
N PHE A 352 26.92 22.51 2.08
CA PHE A 352 28.12 23.32 2.19
C PHE A 352 28.21 24.10 3.52
N ASP A 353 27.11 24.66 4.02
CA ASP A 353 26.99 25.24 5.38
C ASP A 353 27.38 24.26 6.50
N GLY A 354 27.26 22.96 6.22
CA GLY A 354 27.74 21.86 7.06
C GLY A 354 29.23 21.61 6.87
N LEU A 355 29.68 21.36 5.62
CA LEU A 355 31.07 21.06 5.29
C LEU A 355 32.04 22.15 5.75
N GLU A 356 31.67 23.43 5.59
CA GLU A 356 32.43 24.63 6.00
C GLU A 356 32.88 24.63 7.47
N LYS A 357 32.20 23.86 8.34
CA LYS A 357 32.56 23.74 9.76
C LYS A 357 33.56 22.63 10.01
N TYR A 358 33.51 21.57 9.21
CA TYR A 358 34.38 20.40 9.33
C TYR A 358 35.67 20.53 8.50
N SER A 359 35.63 21.27 7.38
CA SER A 359 36.78 21.55 6.51
C SER A 359 37.93 22.23 7.25
N ARG A 360 37.63 22.99 8.30
CA ARG A 360 38.60 23.65 9.19
C ARG A 360 39.47 22.69 9.99
N GLY A 361 39.08 21.42 10.09
CA GLY A 361 39.89 20.34 10.66
C GLY A 361 40.74 19.61 9.63
N CYS A 362 40.63 19.94 8.34
CA CYS A 362 41.45 19.35 7.29
C CYS A 362 42.79 20.08 7.17
N ILE A 363 43.89 19.33 7.11
CA ILE A 363 45.19 19.83 6.68
C ILE A 363 45.32 19.43 5.20
N VAL A 364 45.47 20.42 4.32
CA VAL A 364 45.52 20.22 2.87
C VAL A 364 46.95 20.41 2.38
N GLN A 365 47.49 19.41 1.68
CA GLN A 365 48.79 19.47 1.03
C GLN A 365 48.60 19.25 -0.48
N GLN A 366 48.78 20.30 -1.27
CA GLN A 366 48.76 20.16 -2.73
C GLN A 366 49.99 19.38 -3.19
N SER A 367 49.79 18.43 -4.11
CA SER A 367 50.87 17.71 -4.78
C SER A 367 51.23 18.39 -6.10
N ARG A 368 50.26 18.44 -7.03
CA ARG A 368 50.36 19.18 -8.29
C ARG A 368 48.97 19.41 -8.89
N ASP A 369 48.76 20.57 -9.48
CA ASP A 369 47.53 20.91 -10.22
C ASP A 369 46.26 20.64 -9.40
N ASP A 370 45.43 19.68 -9.81
CA ASP A 370 44.17 19.30 -9.13
C ASP A 370 44.31 18.11 -8.17
N GLN A 371 45.53 17.65 -7.88
CA GLN A 371 45.85 16.53 -6.99
C GLN A 371 46.29 17.02 -5.59
N TYR A 372 45.63 16.49 -4.56
CA TYR A 372 45.86 16.86 -3.16
C TYR A 372 45.91 15.63 -2.26
N GLU A 373 46.72 15.74 -1.21
CA GLU A 373 46.65 14.92 -0.01
C GLU A 373 45.93 15.74 1.07
N VAL A 374 45.03 15.11 1.82
CA VAL A 374 44.25 15.75 2.88
C VAL A 374 44.21 14.87 4.12
N GLU A 375 44.64 15.43 5.25
CA GLU A 375 44.54 14.80 6.56
C GLU A 375 43.33 15.33 7.32
N LEU A 376 42.60 14.45 8.01
CA LEU A 376 41.50 14.80 8.91
C LEU A 376 41.51 13.85 10.13
N GLY A 377 42.12 14.29 11.22
CA GLY A 377 42.25 13.46 12.42
C GLY A 377 43.33 12.39 12.25
N SER A 378 42.94 11.12 12.24
CA SER A 378 43.83 9.97 11.97
C SER A 378 43.90 9.58 10.49
N ASP A 379 42.99 10.12 9.67
CA ASP A 379 42.75 9.62 8.33
C ASP A 379 43.42 10.54 7.30
N GLN A 380 44.08 9.94 6.32
CA GLN A 380 44.69 10.64 5.20
C GLN A 380 44.05 10.15 3.90
N VAL A 381 43.68 11.06 3.00
CA VAL A 381 43.01 10.75 1.74
C VAL A 381 43.62 11.52 0.58
N THR A 382 43.51 10.95 -0.62
CA THR A 382 43.79 11.64 -1.87
C THR A 382 42.50 12.24 -2.44
N VAL A 383 42.63 13.42 -3.04
CA VAL A 383 41.56 14.14 -3.73
C VAL A 383 42.03 14.52 -5.12
N ASP A 384 41.20 14.24 -6.12
CA ASP A 384 41.38 14.68 -7.50
C ASP A 384 40.20 15.57 -7.89
N LEU A 385 40.45 16.88 -7.96
CA LEU A 385 39.42 17.86 -8.29
C LEU A 385 39.02 17.83 -9.78
N ALA A 386 39.91 17.39 -10.67
CA ALA A 386 39.68 17.34 -12.11
C ALA A 386 38.77 16.15 -12.48
N ASN A 387 39.09 14.96 -11.96
CA ASN A 387 38.27 13.76 -12.12
C ASN A 387 37.07 13.72 -11.16
N ARG A 388 37.00 14.64 -10.19
CA ARG A 388 35.93 14.78 -9.18
C ARG A 388 35.79 13.57 -8.26
N THR A 389 36.92 13.01 -7.86
CA THR A 389 37.00 11.82 -7.01
C THR A 389 37.72 12.13 -5.69
N CYS A 390 37.49 11.27 -4.70
CA CYS A 390 38.25 11.28 -3.45
C CYS A 390 38.34 9.85 -2.95
N SER A 391 39.49 9.43 -2.41
CA SER A 391 39.65 8.06 -1.90
C SER A 391 38.72 7.72 -0.72
N CYS A 392 38.09 8.72 -0.08
CA CYS A 392 36.98 8.49 0.85
C CYS A 392 35.65 8.09 0.19
N PHE A 393 35.58 8.00 -1.14
CA PHE A 393 34.46 7.55 -2.00
C PHE A 393 33.10 8.30 -1.84
N HIS A 394 32.97 9.20 -0.87
CA HIS A 394 31.74 9.93 -0.61
C HIS A 394 31.36 10.88 -1.77
N TRP A 395 32.35 11.49 -2.44
CA TRP A 395 32.08 12.38 -3.57
C TRP A 395 31.54 11.59 -4.76
N ASP A 396 32.20 10.50 -5.13
CA ASP A 396 31.81 9.56 -6.18
C ASP A 396 30.37 9.07 -5.98
N LEU A 397 30.07 8.58 -4.76
CA LEU A 397 28.76 8.04 -4.38
C LEU A 397 27.63 9.08 -4.36
N THR A 398 27.90 10.34 -4.02
CA THR A 398 26.85 11.36 -3.81
C THR A 398 26.76 12.42 -4.91
N GLY A 399 27.81 12.60 -5.71
CA GLY A 399 27.93 13.70 -6.65
C GLY A 399 28.10 15.08 -6.00
N ILE A 400 28.42 15.14 -4.70
CA ILE A 400 28.67 16.39 -3.96
C ILE A 400 30.06 16.26 -3.34
N PRO A 401 30.93 17.30 -3.43
CA PRO A 401 32.22 17.29 -2.74
C PRO A 401 32.10 16.81 -1.30
N CYS A 402 32.99 15.90 -0.90
CA CYS A 402 33.15 15.52 0.50
C CYS A 402 33.85 16.64 1.28
N VAL A 403 34.03 16.49 2.59
CA VAL A 403 34.74 17.49 3.41
C VAL A 403 36.16 17.75 2.89
N HIS A 404 36.90 16.69 2.51
CA HIS A 404 38.26 16.78 1.98
C HIS A 404 38.30 17.55 0.65
N ALA A 405 37.45 17.17 -0.30
CA ALA A 405 37.35 17.84 -1.59
C ALA A 405 36.90 19.29 -1.47
N TYR A 406 35.96 19.60 -0.56
CA TYR A 406 35.57 20.97 -0.26
C TYR A 406 36.76 21.78 0.27
N SER A 407 37.58 21.22 1.17
CA SER A 407 38.81 21.88 1.65
C SER A 407 39.80 22.18 0.53
N CYS A 408 40.05 21.23 -0.39
CA CYS A 408 40.90 21.47 -1.58
C CYS A 408 40.34 22.56 -2.51
N ILE A 409 39.01 22.60 -2.70
CA ILE A 409 38.36 23.65 -3.51
C ILE A 409 38.53 25.04 -2.86
N MET A 410 38.42 25.12 -1.52
CA MET A 410 38.67 26.36 -0.78
C MET A 410 40.13 26.81 -0.86
N ASP A 411 41.08 25.88 -0.74
CA ASP A 411 42.52 26.14 -0.90
C ASP A 411 42.85 26.65 -2.30
N LYS A 412 42.32 25.99 -3.35
CA LYS A 412 42.38 26.44 -4.75
C LYS A 412 41.64 27.77 -5.01
N ARG A 413 40.86 28.27 -4.04
CA ARG A 413 39.98 29.46 -4.16
C ARG A 413 38.96 29.35 -5.30
N ALA A 414 38.53 28.13 -5.62
CA ALA A 414 37.55 27.85 -6.64
C ALA A 414 36.11 27.83 -6.07
N ASN A 415 35.11 27.92 -6.94
CA ASN A 415 33.71 27.90 -6.52
C ASN A 415 33.21 26.45 -6.36
N PRO A 416 32.77 26.01 -5.16
CA PRO A 416 32.34 24.63 -4.93
C PRO A 416 31.08 24.24 -5.71
N ASP A 417 30.27 25.21 -6.16
CA ASP A 417 29.12 24.94 -7.05
C ASP A 417 29.53 24.34 -8.40
N ASP A 418 30.78 24.53 -8.84
CA ASP A 418 31.27 24.01 -10.13
C ASP A 418 31.59 22.50 -10.08
N TYR A 419 31.78 21.98 -8.87
CA TYR A 419 32.23 20.61 -8.57
C TYR A 419 31.08 19.64 -8.23
N VAL A 420 29.84 20.16 -8.15
CA VAL A 420 28.63 19.35 -7.89
C VAL A 420 28.09 18.73 -9.17
N HIS A 421 27.51 17.54 -9.05
CA HIS A 421 26.86 16.82 -10.16
C HIS A 421 25.59 17.54 -10.64
N GLU A 422 25.37 17.51 -11.95
CA GLU A 422 24.24 18.18 -12.61
C GLU A 422 22.85 17.77 -12.11
N TYR A 423 22.71 16.62 -11.43
CA TYR A 423 21.45 16.19 -10.82
C TYR A 423 20.94 17.16 -9.75
N TYR A 424 21.82 17.99 -9.19
CA TYR A 424 21.48 19.03 -8.21
C TYR A 424 21.37 20.43 -8.84
N SER A 425 21.45 20.54 -10.16
CA SER A 425 21.32 21.81 -10.88
C SER A 425 19.87 22.33 -10.86
N MET A 426 19.74 23.65 -10.98
CA MET A 426 18.46 24.31 -11.25
C MET A 426 17.90 23.90 -12.62
N GLU A 427 18.76 23.60 -13.60
CA GLU A 427 18.36 23.17 -14.94
C GLU A 427 17.63 21.82 -14.92
N ASN A 428 18.23 20.78 -14.33
CA ASN A 428 17.58 19.46 -14.24
C ASN A 428 16.34 19.51 -13.32
N TYR A 429 16.34 20.35 -12.29
CA TYR A 429 15.12 20.60 -11.52
C TYR A 429 14.01 21.28 -12.35
N LEU A 430 14.34 22.18 -13.28
CA LEU A 430 13.35 22.74 -14.21
C LEU A 430 12.81 21.66 -15.14
N LYS A 431 13.66 20.84 -15.78
CA LYS A 431 13.24 19.69 -16.60
C LYS A 431 12.29 18.75 -15.85
N ALA A 432 12.50 18.56 -14.54
CA ALA A 432 11.63 17.74 -13.70
C ALA A 432 10.19 18.27 -13.51
N TYR A 433 9.96 19.56 -13.70
CA TYR A 433 8.65 20.22 -13.46
C TYR A 433 8.16 21.08 -14.62
N GLU A 434 8.87 21.09 -15.76
CA GLU A 434 8.56 21.89 -16.95
C GLU A 434 7.18 21.60 -17.52
N LYS A 435 6.83 20.33 -17.64
CA LYS A 435 5.52 19.91 -18.14
C LYS A 435 4.46 20.07 -17.04
N PRO A 436 3.37 20.81 -17.28
CA PRO A 436 2.27 20.93 -16.34
C PRO A 436 1.33 19.72 -16.41
N VAL A 437 0.91 19.21 -15.26
CA VAL A 437 -0.23 18.26 -15.20
C VAL A 437 -1.52 19.00 -15.57
N LYS A 438 -2.26 18.50 -16.56
CA LYS A 438 -3.42 19.21 -17.10
C LYS A 438 -4.67 19.02 -16.23
N PRO A 439 -5.55 20.04 -16.12
CA PRO A 439 -6.83 19.90 -15.46
C PRO A 439 -7.73 18.91 -16.22
N MET A 440 -8.64 18.26 -15.49
CA MET A 440 -9.63 17.32 -16.03
C MET A 440 -11.00 17.72 -15.47
N PRO A 441 -12.08 17.73 -16.28
CA PRO A 441 -13.42 18.07 -15.80
C PRO A 441 -13.96 16.99 -14.87
N GLY A 442 -14.98 17.36 -14.08
CA GLY A 442 -15.61 16.45 -13.13
C GLY A 442 -16.52 15.39 -13.79
N ALA A 443 -16.91 14.39 -13.01
CA ALA A 443 -17.63 13.19 -13.45
C ALA A 443 -19.00 13.40 -14.14
N LYS A 444 -19.53 14.62 -14.21
CA LYS A 444 -20.71 14.97 -15.01
C LYS A 444 -20.38 15.07 -16.51
N PHE A 445 -19.13 15.36 -16.84
CA PHE A 445 -18.67 15.67 -18.21
C PHE A 445 -17.76 14.58 -18.81
N TRP A 446 -17.58 13.45 -18.12
CA TRP A 446 -16.85 12.31 -18.70
C TRP A 446 -17.72 11.62 -19.74
N GLU A 447 -17.10 11.26 -20.85
CA GLU A 447 -17.73 10.48 -21.89
C GLU A 447 -18.13 9.11 -21.36
N LYS A 448 -19.28 8.62 -21.82
CA LYS A 448 -19.66 7.23 -21.63
C LYS A 448 -18.79 6.32 -22.49
N VAL A 449 -18.60 5.10 -22.00
CA VAL A 449 -17.86 4.05 -22.69
C VAL A 449 -18.80 2.86 -22.78
N ASP A 450 -19.02 2.35 -23.99
CA ASP A 450 -19.92 1.23 -24.24
C ASP A 450 -19.19 -0.09 -23.98
N VAL A 451 -18.94 -0.36 -22.70
CA VAL A 451 -18.28 -1.58 -22.20
C VAL A 451 -18.93 -2.02 -20.89
N PRO A 452 -18.94 -3.33 -20.58
CA PRO A 452 -19.53 -3.83 -19.34
C PRO A 452 -18.97 -3.15 -18.08
N ALA A 453 -19.88 -2.55 -17.29
CA ALA A 453 -19.56 -1.80 -16.08
C ALA A 453 -19.01 -2.75 -14.98
N PRO A 454 -17.76 -2.57 -14.50
CA PRO A 454 -17.14 -3.52 -13.59
C PRO A 454 -17.81 -3.60 -12.23
N ALA A 455 -17.93 -4.82 -11.71
CA ALA A 455 -18.31 -5.07 -10.33
C ALA A 455 -17.14 -4.74 -9.38
N PRO A 456 -17.43 -4.26 -8.15
CA PRO A 456 -16.37 -4.00 -7.17
C PRO A 456 -15.64 -5.29 -6.75
N PRO A 457 -14.36 -5.21 -6.36
CA PRO A 457 -13.56 -6.38 -6.01
C PRO A 457 -14.13 -7.16 -4.82
N ARG A 458 -13.91 -8.47 -4.80
CA ARG A 458 -14.39 -9.36 -3.72
C ARG A 458 -13.77 -8.95 -2.38
N TYR A 459 -14.58 -8.90 -1.33
CA TYR A 459 -14.07 -8.62 0.02
C TYR A 459 -13.21 -9.80 0.51
N LYS A 460 -11.89 -9.62 0.54
CA LYS A 460 -10.91 -10.55 1.15
C LYS A 460 -10.22 -9.88 2.33
N VAL A 461 -9.97 -10.63 3.40
CA VAL A 461 -9.15 -10.12 4.51
C VAL A 461 -7.68 -10.17 4.07
N GLN A 462 -7.12 -9.00 3.82
CA GLN A 462 -5.75 -8.87 3.32
C GLN A 462 -4.70 -9.30 4.36
N PRO A 463 -3.71 -10.13 3.99
CA PRO A 463 -2.55 -10.41 4.82
C PRO A 463 -1.85 -9.12 5.29
N GLY A 464 -1.29 -9.14 6.49
CA GLY A 464 -0.57 -7.99 7.06
C GLY A 464 -1.41 -6.79 7.50
N ARG A 465 -2.72 -6.72 7.17
CA ARG A 465 -3.59 -5.59 7.51
C ARG A 465 -3.68 -5.39 9.04
N PRO A 466 -3.21 -4.27 9.60
CA PRO A 466 -3.26 -4.06 11.05
C PRO A 466 -4.69 -3.90 11.56
N LYS A 467 -4.97 -4.43 12.76
CA LYS A 467 -6.21 -4.10 13.50
C LYS A 467 -6.25 -2.58 13.72
N ALA A 468 -7.39 -1.96 13.45
CA ALA A 468 -7.58 -0.57 13.02
C ALA A 468 -6.91 0.60 13.80
N ASN A 469 -6.25 0.34 14.94
CA ASN A 469 -5.66 1.36 15.82
C ASN A 469 -4.12 1.27 15.97
N LYS A 470 -3.40 0.49 15.15
CA LYS A 470 -1.92 0.39 15.21
C LYS A 470 -1.28 0.37 13.80
N ARG A 471 -0.11 1.01 13.63
CA ARG A 471 0.84 0.73 12.51
C ARG A 471 1.23 -0.75 12.62
N ARG A 472 1.51 -1.42 11.49
CA ARG A 472 2.23 -2.71 11.53
C ARG A 472 3.61 -2.40 12.09
N LEU A 473 3.85 -2.84 13.33
CA LEU A 473 5.19 -2.82 13.88
C LEU A 473 6.03 -3.78 13.05
N GLU A 474 7.21 -3.34 12.66
CA GLU A 474 8.19 -4.19 11.99
C GLU A 474 8.61 -5.31 12.97
N ALA A 475 9.18 -6.39 12.43
CA ALA A 475 9.74 -7.45 13.24
C ALA A 475 10.67 -6.84 14.33
N GLY A 476 10.56 -7.35 15.57
CA GLY A 476 11.29 -6.86 16.73
C GLY A 476 10.98 -5.43 17.22
N GLU A 477 10.05 -4.67 16.62
CA GLU A 477 9.60 -3.40 17.22
C GLU A 477 8.65 -3.67 18.41
N LYS A 478 9.11 -3.39 19.63
CA LYS A 478 8.29 -3.51 20.85
C LYS A 478 7.19 -2.44 20.86
N GLN A 479 5.97 -2.81 21.27
CA GLN A 479 4.89 -1.83 21.47
C GLN A 479 5.28 -0.84 22.57
N GLY A 480 5.60 0.40 22.18
CA GLY A 480 5.70 1.51 23.12
C GLY A 480 4.41 1.62 23.94
N LYS A 481 4.50 1.37 25.25
CA LYS A 481 3.43 1.72 26.18
C LYS A 481 3.22 3.23 26.02
N GLY A 482 2.07 3.63 25.47
CA GLY A 482 1.82 5.02 25.14
C GLY A 482 2.08 5.91 26.34
N LYS A 483 2.90 6.96 26.16
CA LYS A 483 3.17 7.97 27.18
C LYS A 483 1.83 8.53 27.65
N LYS A 484 1.35 8.09 28.83
CA LYS A 484 0.36 8.87 29.57
C LYS A 484 1.02 10.19 29.92
N ALA A 485 0.35 11.30 29.66
CA ALA A 485 0.82 12.60 30.11
C ALA A 485 1.02 12.54 31.64
N LYS A 486 2.11 13.15 32.12
CA LYS A 486 2.22 13.49 33.55
C LYS A 486 1.10 14.48 33.85
N GLY A 487 0.33 14.21 34.89
CA GLY A 487 -0.86 14.96 35.28
C GLY A 487 -1.33 14.42 36.62
N ASP A 488 -0.78 15.05 37.66
CA ASP A 488 -1.14 15.06 39.07
C ASP A 488 -1.17 13.78 39.91
N GLN A 489 -0.71 13.98 41.15
CA GLN A 489 -0.60 12.99 42.19
C GLN A 489 -1.96 12.81 42.85
N HIS A 490 -2.52 11.60 42.80
CA HIS A 490 -3.37 11.13 43.90
C HIS A 490 -3.25 9.61 44.07
N THR A 491 -3.23 9.23 45.34
CA THR A 491 -3.09 7.90 45.94
C THR A 491 -3.62 6.72 45.10
N LYS A 492 -2.73 5.75 44.82
CA LYS A 492 -3.13 4.41 44.39
C LYS A 492 -3.81 3.68 45.56
N VAL A 493 -5.09 3.37 45.41
CA VAL A 493 -5.69 2.20 46.10
C VAL A 493 -5.73 1.06 45.09
N GLU A 494 -5.09 -0.06 45.41
CA GLU A 494 -5.11 -1.25 44.54
C GLU A 494 -6.44 -1.99 44.67
N HIS A 495 -7.34 -1.79 43.70
CA HIS A 495 -8.50 -2.66 43.57
C HIS A 495 -8.09 -4.02 42.96
N PRO A 496 -8.35 -5.15 43.63
CA PRO A 496 -8.03 -6.46 43.09
C PRO A 496 -8.80 -6.71 41.79
N LYS A 497 -8.10 -7.26 40.79
CA LYS A 497 -8.68 -7.58 39.48
C LYS A 497 -9.77 -8.65 39.66
N ARG A 498 -11.05 -8.26 39.49
CA ARG A 498 -12.16 -9.23 39.45
C ARG A 498 -11.85 -10.36 38.45
N PRO A 499 -12.01 -11.64 38.83
CA PRO A 499 -11.77 -12.75 37.92
C PRO A 499 -12.73 -12.67 36.73
N LYS A 500 -12.22 -12.94 35.52
CA LYS A 500 -13.05 -12.94 34.31
C LYS A 500 -14.04 -14.09 34.38
N LYS A 501 -15.33 -13.76 34.51
CA LYS A 501 -16.43 -14.74 34.45
C LYS A 501 -16.36 -15.48 33.10
N GLN A 502 -16.16 -16.80 33.15
CA GLN A 502 -16.08 -17.62 31.94
C GLN A 502 -17.44 -17.66 31.22
N ASN A 503 -17.42 -17.68 29.89
CA ASN A 503 -18.64 -17.73 29.09
C ASN A 503 -19.36 -19.08 29.31
N LYS A 504 -20.67 -19.05 29.56
CA LYS A 504 -21.51 -20.26 29.70
C LYS A 504 -22.16 -20.61 28.37
N CYS A 505 -22.06 -21.87 27.96
CA CYS A 505 -22.62 -22.36 26.70
C CYS A 505 -24.14 -22.55 26.78
N GLY A 506 -24.89 -21.89 25.91
CA GLY A 506 -26.35 -22.02 25.80
C GLY A 506 -26.86 -23.28 25.06
N LYS A 507 -26.02 -24.31 24.89
CA LYS A 507 -26.40 -25.65 24.38
C LYS A 507 -26.23 -26.74 25.44
N CYS A 508 -25.12 -26.70 26.19
CA CYS A 508 -24.77 -27.74 27.18
C CYS A 508 -24.53 -27.22 28.61
N GLY A 509 -24.69 -25.92 28.87
CA GLY A 509 -24.45 -25.30 30.17
C GLY A 509 -22.99 -25.19 30.61
N GLY A 510 -22.04 -25.81 29.92
CA GLY A 510 -20.61 -25.80 30.28
C GLY A 510 -19.95 -24.42 30.16
N LEU A 511 -18.92 -24.17 30.96
CA LEU A 511 -18.13 -22.93 30.93
C LEU A 511 -16.99 -23.00 29.88
N GLY A 512 -16.46 -21.84 29.51
CA GLY A 512 -15.27 -21.71 28.65
C GLY A 512 -15.54 -21.70 27.15
N HIS A 513 -16.76 -21.99 26.69
CA HIS A 513 -17.12 -22.02 25.25
C HIS A 513 -18.55 -21.52 25.01
N ASN A 514 -18.98 -21.41 23.75
CA ASN A 514 -20.30 -20.88 23.35
C ASN A 514 -21.12 -21.89 22.52
N ARG A 515 -22.40 -21.59 22.25
CA ARG A 515 -23.33 -22.49 21.50
C ARG A 515 -22.80 -22.87 20.12
N THR A 516 -22.09 -21.97 19.44
CA THR A 516 -21.49 -22.20 18.10
C THR A 516 -20.22 -23.04 18.10
N THR A 517 -19.55 -23.23 19.24
CA THR A 517 -18.32 -24.06 19.36
C THR A 517 -18.53 -25.25 20.30
N CYS A 518 -19.78 -25.68 20.50
CA CYS A 518 -20.13 -26.74 21.44
C CYS A 518 -20.10 -28.11 20.76
N LYS A 519 -19.18 -28.98 21.20
CA LYS A 519 -18.95 -30.33 20.63
C LYS A 519 -19.88 -31.44 21.16
N LYS A 520 -20.94 -31.11 21.92
CA LYS A 520 -21.94 -32.09 22.35
C LYS A 520 -23.17 -32.00 21.44
N ASP A 521 -23.53 -33.09 20.80
CA ASP A 521 -24.76 -33.25 20.02
C ASP A 521 -25.75 -34.16 20.77
N GLY A 522 -27.05 -33.97 20.54
CA GLY A 522 -28.11 -34.80 21.12
C GLY A 522 -28.73 -34.38 22.47
N ALA A 523 -28.41 -33.20 23.02
CA ALA A 523 -29.13 -32.69 24.20
C ALA A 523 -30.43 -31.95 23.80
N PRO A 524 -31.59 -32.24 24.42
CA PRO A 524 -32.85 -31.57 24.07
C PRO A 524 -32.82 -30.07 24.43
N ASP A 525 -33.33 -29.21 23.53
CA ASP A 525 -33.38 -27.76 23.72
C ASP A 525 -34.40 -27.43 24.82
N GLN A 526 -33.93 -27.01 26.01
CA GLN A 526 -34.83 -26.48 27.04
C GLN A 526 -35.41 -25.13 26.57
N PRO A 527 -36.73 -24.88 26.73
CA PRO A 527 -37.34 -23.63 26.32
C PRO A 527 -36.74 -22.45 27.09
N ALA A 528 -36.22 -21.48 26.36
CA ALA A 528 -35.53 -20.34 26.95
C ALA A 528 -36.47 -19.50 27.82
N TYR A 529 -36.12 -19.34 29.10
CA TYR A 529 -36.76 -18.39 30.01
C TYR A 529 -36.77 -16.98 29.39
N LYS A 530 -37.98 -16.47 29.08
CA LYS A 530 -38.19 -15.15 28.48
C LYS A 530 -37.96 -14.04 29.51
N GLY A 531 -36.69 -13.74 29.80
CA GLY A 531 -36.34 -12.48 30.45
C GLY A 531 -36.84 -11.30 29.61
N GLN A 532 -37.67 -10.44 30.20
CA GLN A 532 -38.22 -9.25 29.54
C GLN A 532 -37.11 -8.22 29.25
N GLY A 533 -36.42 -8.38 28.13
CA GLY A 533 -35.22 -7.62 27.78
C GLY A 533 -34.88 -7.62 26.29
N GLY A 534 -35.89 -7.79 25.43
CA GLY A 534 -35.72 -7.77 23.97
C GLY A 534 -35.76 -6.36 23.38
N ARG A 535 -34.79 -6.03 22.51
CA ARG A 535 -34.85 -4.83 21.67
C ARG A 535 -35.97 -5.01 20.62
N PRO A 536 -36.91 -4.05 20.44
CA PRO A 536 -37.90 -4.16 19.38
C PRO A 536 -37.24 -4.27 18.01
N THR A 537 -37.66 -5.25 17.21
CA THR A 537 -37.26 -5.38 15.81
C THR A 537 -37.86 -4.21 15.02
N SER A 538 -37.00 -3.40 14.39
CA SER A 538 -37.46 -2.29 13.55
C SER A 538 -38.21 -2.85 12.34
N ASN A 539 -39.50 -2.53 12.23
CA ASN A 539 -40.39 -2.96 11.16
C ASN A 539 -40.70 -1.82 10.18
N THR A 540 -39.70 -0.96 9.90
CA THR A 540 -39.84 0.05 8.84
C THR A 540 -39.94 -0.64 7.47
N PRO A 541 -40.67 -0.05 6.49
CA PRO A 541 -40.85 -0.66 5.16
C PRO A 541 -39.53 -1.06 4.49
N TRP A 542 -38.49 -0.25 4.63
CA TRP A 542 -37.14 -0.57 4.14
C TRP A 542 -36.53 -1.80 4.82
N VAL A 543 -36.72 -2.01 6.13
CA VAL A 543 -36.20 -3.21 6.81
C VAL A 543 -36.98 -4.47 6.44
N ALA A 544 -38.30 -4.36 6.24
CA ALA A 544 -39.10 -5.47 5.69
C ALA A 544 -38.62 -5.82 4.27
N GLU A 545 -38.42 -4.81 3.42
CA GLU A 545 -37.94 -4.97 2.05
C GLU A 545 -36.51 -5.55 1.98
N GLN A 546 -35.61 -5.15 2.87
CA GLN A 546 -34.27 -5.72 2.96
C GLN A 546 -34.27 -7.16 3.52
N ARG A 547 -35.25 -7.55 4.36
CA ARG A 547 -35.43 -8.96 4.76
C ARG A 547 -35.95 -9.78 3.58
N ARG A 548 -37.02 -9.33 2.92
CA ARG A 548 -37.56 -9.98 1.71
C ARG A 548 -36.49 -10.18 0.63
N LYS A 549 -35.73 -9.13 0.28
CA LYS A 549 -34.61 -9.22 -0.69
C LYS A 549 -33.45 -10.11 -0.21
N LYS A 550 -33.27 -10.29 1.09
CA LYS A 550 -32.27 -11.22 1.64
C LYS A 550 -32.79 -12.66 1.59
N GLU A 551 -34.06 -12.88 1.91
CA GLU A 551 -34.75 -14.17 1.83
C GLU A 551 -34.81 -14.66 0.37
N GLU A 552 -35.17 -13.80 -0.59
CA GLU A 552 -35.09 -14.09 -2.03
C GLU A 552 -33.67 -14.44 -2.49
N ARG A 553 -32.64 -13.76 -1.97
CA ARG A 553 -31.24 -14.08 -2.30
C ARG A 553 -30.79 -15.41 -1.70
N VAL A 554 -31.22 -15.73 -0.48
CA VAL A 554 -30.94 -17.03 0.15
C VAL A 554 -31.68 -18.14 -0.59
N LEU A 555 -32.93 -17.91 -1.01
CA LEU A 555 -33.72 -18.85 -1.79
C LEU A 555 -33.10 -19.09 -3.18
N LYS A 556 -32.72 -18.02 -3.91
CA LYS A 556 -32.00 -18.14 -5.19
C LYS A 556 -30.65 -18.84 -5.05
N ALA A 557 -29.91 -18.58 -3.97
CA ALA A 557 -28.64 -19.28 -3.69
C ALA A 557 -28.86 -20.77 -3.36
N ALA A 558 -29.92 -21.11 -2.62
CA ALA A 558 -30.28 -22.49 -2.31
C ALA A 558 -30.76 -23.26 -3.55
N VAL A 559 -31.57 -22.62 -4.41
CA VAL A 559 -32.01 -23.21 -5.70
C VAL A 559 -30.83 -23.40 -6.65
N ALA A 560 -29.90 -22.44 -6.72
CA ALA A 560 -28.67 -22.61 -7.51
C ALA A 560 -27.76 -23.71 -6.95
N ALA A 561 -27.64 -23.84 -5.62
CA ALA A 561 -26.89 -24.92 -4.99
C ALA A 561 -27.53 -26.30 -5.22
N ALA A 562 -28.87 -26.39 -5.21
CA ALA A 562 -29.59 -27.61 -5.52
C ALA A 562 -29.45 -28.01 -7.01
N ALA A 563 -29.47 -27.04 -7.93
CA ALA A 563 -29.22 -27.28 -9.35
C ALA A 563 -27.81 -27.81 -9.62
N CYS A 564 -26.79 -27.34 -8.89
CA CYS A 564 -25.42 -27.84 -8.99
C CYS A 564 -25.18 -29.20 -8.27
N ALA A 565 -26.11 -29.67 -7.43
CA ALA A 565 -26.02 -30.96 -6.76
C ALA A 565 -26.69 -32.09 -7.54
N GLY A 566 -27.39 -31.78 -8.64
CA GLY A 566 -28.17 -32.72 -9.46
C GLY A 566 -27.37 -33.42 -10.58
N SER A 567 -26.10 -33.76 -10.36
CA SER A 567 -25.31 -34.57 -11.32
C SER A 567 -24.17 -35.32 -10.64
N SER A 568 -24.06 -36.63 -10.93
CA SER A 568 -23.28 -37.65 -10.18
C SER A 568 -23.82 -37.93 -8.76
N SER A 569 -23.93 -39.18 -8.28
CA SER A 569 -23.36 -40.45 -8.75
C SER A 569 -24.29 -41.65 -8.49
N GLN A 570 -24.22 -42.69 -9.33
CA GLN A 570 -24.64 -44.04 -8.96
C GLN A 570 -23.50 -44.74 -8.19
N PRO A 571 -23.79 -45.54 -7.15
CA PRO A 571 -22.75 -46.25 -6.39
C PRO A 571 -22.37 -47.58 -7.06
N GLN A 572 -21.08 -47.83 -7.22
CA GLN A 572 -20.54 -49.18 -7.42
C GLN A 572 -20.24 -49.81 -6.06
N SER A 573 -20.82 -50.96 -5.78
CA SER A 573 -20.46 -51.82 -4.64
C SER A 573 -19.87 -53.13 -5.17
N GLN A 574 -18.60 -53.39 -4.85
CA GLN A 574 -17.98 -54.69 -5.10
C GLN A 574 -18.60 -55.75 -4.17
N VAL A 575 -18.84 -56.95 -4.69
CA VAL A 575 -19.22 -58.13 -3.92
C VAL A 575 -18.24 -59.25 -4.25
N THR A 576 -17.63 -59.81 -3.21
CA THR A 576 -16.70 -60.95 -3.31
C THR A 576 -17.47 -62.26 -3.46
N GLN A 577 -16.87 -63.24 -4.15
CA GLN A 577 -17.47 -64.53 -4.48
C GLN A 577 -17.79 -65.40 -3.25
N THR A 578 -18.94 -66.09 -3.28
CA THR A 578 -19.00 -67.55 -3.02
C THR A 578 -20.10 -68.22 -3.85
N GLN A 579 -19.97 -69.53 -4.06
CA GLN A 579 -20.75 -70.39 -4.96
C GLN A 579 -22.16 -70.71 -4.42
N GLN A 580 -23.13 -71.00 -5.31
CA GLN A 580 -23.66 -72.37 -5.54
C GLN A 580 -24.89 -72.41 -6.47
N SER A 581 -24.96 -73.47 -7.28
CA SER A 581 -26.16 -74.23 -7.76
C SER A 581 -27.29 -73.50 -8.52
N GLN A 582 -27.56 -73.86 -9.80
CA GLN A 582 -28.64 -74.80 -10.24
C GLN A 582 -30.07 -74.33 -9.88
N THR A 583 -31.12 -74.36 -10.73
CA THR A 583 -31.35 -74.90 -12.10
C THR A 583 -32.74 -74.43 -12.58
N HIS A 584 -32.96 -74.28 -13.91
CA HIS A 584 -34.27 -74.37 -14.64
C HIS A 584 -35.49 -73.54 -14.15
N GLN A 585 -36.49 -73.12 -14.94
CA GLN A 585 -36.98 -73.56 -16.26
C GLN A 585 -37.81 -72.41 -16.95
N HIS A 586 -38.29 -72.68 -18.17
CA HIS A 586 -39.42 -72.09 -18.95
C HIS A 586 -40.46 -71.19 -18.22
N GLN A 587 -41.22 -70.26 -18.84
CA GLN A 587 -41.50 -69.82 -20.23
C GLN A 587 -42.21 -68.41 -20.17
N SER A 588 -42.72 -67.69 -21.19
CA SER A 588 -42.86 -67.83 -22.67
C SER A 588 -43.15 -66.45 -23.33
N GLN A 589 -42.90 -66.34 -24.65
CA GLN A 589 -43.57 -65.51 -25.69
C GLN A 589 -44.36 -64.22 -25.31
N THR A 590 -44.01 -63.09 -25.92
CA THR A 590 -44.68 -62.61 -27.17
C THR A 590 -43.95 -61.41 -27.80
N GLN A 591 -44.04 -61.29 -29.13
CA GLN A 591 -43.56 -60.18 -29.96
C GLN A 591 -44.79 -59.39 -30.47
N PRO A 592 -44.66 -58.11 -30.88
CA PRO A 592 -44.37 -57.87 -32.29
C PRO A 592 -43.48 -56.65 -32.64
N GLN A 593 -42.57 -56.92 -33.58
CA GLN A 593 -42.23 -56.14 -34.79
C GLN A 593 -41.86 -54.63 -34.74
N GLN A 594 -40.68 -54.35 -35.32
CA GLN A 594 -40.21 -53.04 -35.80
C GLN A 594 -40.85 -52.67 -37.15
N PRO A 595 -40.64 -51.43 -37.63
CA PRO A 595 -39.98 -51.27 -38.93
C PRO A 595 -38.58 -50.66 -38.84
N ARG A 596 -37.74 -50.98 -39.84
CA ARG A 596 -36.31 -50.66 -39.93
C ARG A 596 -36.05 -49.54 -40.99
N PRO A 597 -34.80 -49.17 -41.37
CA PRO A 597 -34.38 -47.77 -41.36
C PRO A 597 -34.10 -47.18 -42.76
N LYS A 598 -33.71 -45.90 -42.82
CA LYS A 598 -32.95 -45.34 -43.95
C LYS A 598 -31.75 -44.50 -43.49
N MET A 599 -30.57 -44.90 -43.97
CA MET A 599 -29.31 -44.16 -44.12
C MET A 599 -28.93 -44.21 -45.61
N PRO A 600 -27.83 -43.62 -46.11
CA PRO A 600 -27.12 -42.38 -45.70
C PRO A 600 -26.91 -41.43 -46.90
N VAL A 601 -26.37 -40.22 -46.67
CA VAL A 601 -25.53 -39.52 -47.68
C VAL A 601 -24.35 -38.83 -46.99
N ARG A 602 -23.12 -39.14 -47.46
CA ARG A 602 -21.90 -38.36 -47.21
C ARG A 602 -21.73 -37.32 -48.32
N ARG A 603 -21.12 -36.18 -48.01
CA ARG A 603 -20.12 -35.51 -48.87
C ARG A 603 -19.25 -34.54 -48.05
N ASN A 604 -17.93 -34.71 -48.14
CA ASN A 604 -16.96 -33.66 -47.82
C ASN A 604 -16.94 -32.63 -48.97
N ILE A 605 -16.33 -31.45 -48.77
CA ILE A 605 -15.27 -30.86 -49.63
C ILE A 605 -14.85 -29.46 -49.12
N THR A 606 -13.54 -29.35 -48.85
CA THR A 606 -12.55 -28.23 -48.91
C THR A 606 -12.91 -26.73 -48.75
N SER A 607 -12.16 -26.09 -47.84
CA SER A 607 -11.22 -24.95 -47.99
C SER A 607 -11.63 -23.54 -48.50
N ASP A 608 -10.81 -22.58 -48.04
CA ASP A 608 -10.45 -21.26 -48.57
C ASP A 608 -11.48 -20.10 -48.55
N LEU A 609 -11.38 -19.24 -47.53
CA LEU A 609 -10.83 -17.87 -47.62
C LEU A 609 -10.64 -17.22 -46.23
#